data_AF-A0A8H5HDM6-F1
#
_entry.id   AF-A0A8H5HDM6-F1
#
_cell.length_a   1.000
_cell.length_b   1.000
_cell.length_c   1.000
_cell.angle_alpha   90.00
_cell.angle_beta   90.00
_cell.angle_gamma   90.00
#
_symmetry.space_group_name_H-M   'P 1'
#
loop_
_entity.id
_entity.type
_entity.pdbx_description
1 polymer ?
#
loop_
_entity_poly.entity_id
_entity_poly.type
_entity_poly.pdbx_seq_one_letter_code
_entity_poly.pdbx_strand_id
1 'polypeptide(L)'
;MDLWRGISRRLMASPDRRYPEEDYELLATEESIPRVNGAARRRPSRLQACLHHITLRRIILFVALIPVMLAIGVLWSGIPPSYKDIRVFERHLPQHNVTQALSEHRSYLRFPDHIWGHGLNNVLQEALLMHYVAYMSNRSFVFEDYVWSHSPFPYTLYDFALRPARIPLNAFISGPTAGGPMPHSTAISAEFWESVCPPEKRRTISSKDTPNDAQGSVILDWWVTRLQDVLDECVEIDSSEKVIFDFPFFDSDRVVSLWPGISTSPILTDYLWSPLVQSAVLRNFPVFQPASAKALYDVSSNATLPGLVALHLRRGDYRRHCPRLAGWQARYNGLNQLPALPDKFDPTPYEFKSEAYNDYYMEHCLPTVEQLVERLRALRKEHLGLRRVYVLTNAWGWWLNGLKEALQEDGWDDLRSSHDLELDAAQNYVAMAVDMAIAERAEVFVGNGFSSLSSNIVMLRMAKGLELSSNRFL
;
A
#
# COMPACT_ATOMS: atom_id res chain seq x y z
N MET A 1 -29.07 -13.54 -16.06
CA MET A 1 -28.15 -12.42 -15.82
C MET A 1 -27.28 -12.08 -17.06
N ASP A 2 -27.40 -12.82 -18.16
CA ASP A 2 -26.56 -12.62 -19.36
C ASP A 2 -27.01 -11.50 -20.31
N LEU A 3 -28.26 -11.04 -20.20
CA LEU A 3 -28.77 -9.95 -21.04
C LEU A 3 -28.09 -8.60 -20.74
N TRP A 4 -27.64 -8.38 -19.49
CA TRP A 4 -27.01 -7.14 -19.04
C TRP A 4 -25.51 -7.07 -19.37
N ARG A 5 -24.82 -8.22 -19.48
CA ARG A 5 -23.41 -8.29 -19.93
C ARG A 5 -23.25 -7.95 -21.43
N GLY A 6 -24.28 -8.18 -22.24
CA GLY A 6 -24.29 -7.80 -23.66
C GLY A 6 -24.49 -6.29 -23.90
N ILE A 7 -25.21 -5.62 -22.99
CA ILE A 7 -25.51 -4.18 -23.10
C ILE A 7 -24.30 -3.33 -22.68
N SER A 8 -23.53 -3.76 -21.67
CA SER A 8 -22.29 -3.06 -21.27
C SER A 8 -21.21 -3.10 -22.36
N ARG A 9 -21.08 -4.22 -23.10
CA ARG A 9 -20.13 -4.32 -24.22
C ARG A 9 -20.45 -3.41 -25.41
N ARG A 10 -21.73 -3.08 -25.64
CA ARG A 10 -22.14 -2.17 -26.72
C ARG A 10 -22.00 -0.69 -26.34
N LEU A 11 -22.02 -0.36 -25.05
CA LEU A 11 -21.81 1.00 -24.56
C LEU A 11 -20.31 1.37 -24.42
N MET A 12 -19.42 0.38 -24.42
CA MET A 12 -17.96 0.58 -24.30
C MET A 12 -17.20 0.50 -25.64
N ALA A 13 -17.90 0.34 -26.77
CA ALA A 13 -17.28 0.56 -28.08
C ALA A 13 -17.15 2.07 -28.32
N SER A 14 -15.98 2.62 -27.97
CA SER A 14 -15.67 4.03 -28.21
C SER A 14 -15.45 4.28 -29.71
N PRO A 15 -16.01 5.36 -30.30
CA PRO A 15 -15.63 5.81 -31.61
C PRO A 15 -14.26 6.50 -31.54
N ASP A 16 -13.40 6.12 -32.48
CA ASP A 16 -12.11 6.72 -32.81
C ASP A 16 -12.15 8.27 -32.75
N ARG A 17 -11.55 8.86 -31.71
CA ARG A 17 -11.25 10.29 -31.65
C ARG A 17 -9.93 10.50 -30.92
N ARG A 18 -8.87 10.69 -31.70
CA ARG A 18 -7.68 11.43 -31.29
C ARG A 18 -8.12 12.84 -30.89
N TYR A 19 -7.75 13.28 -29.70
CA TYR A 19 -7.78 14.70 -29.34
C TYR A 19 -6.36 15.16 -29.00
N PRO A 20 -5.98 16.39 -29.39
CA PRO A 20 -4.63 16.91 -29.24
C PRO A 20 -4.41 17.57 -27.87
N GLU A 21 -3.13 17.64 -27.50
CA GLU A 21 -2.59 18.38 -26.36
C GLU A 21 -3.02 19.86 -26.39
N GLU A 22 -3.47 20.39 -25.25
CA GLU A 22 -3.84 21.80 -25.10
C GLU A 22 -2.64 22.62 -24.63
N ASP A 23 -2.11 23.42 -25.55
CA ASP A 23 -1.27 24.59 -25.27
C ASP A 23 -2.13 25.72 -24.66
N TYR A 24 -1.59 26.40 -23.65
CA TYR A 24 -2.18 27.58 -23.04
C TYR A 24 -1.81 28.83 -23.86
N GLU A 25 -2.78 29.45 -24.53
CA GLU A 25 -2.64 30.81 -25.09
C GLU A 25 -3.43 31.87 -24.33
N LEU A 26 -2.75 32.98 -24.09
CA LEU A 26 -3.15 34.18 -23.37
C LEU A 26 -4.17 35.01 -24.15
N LEU A 27 -5.14 35.57 -23.41
CA LEU A 27 -6.19 36.46 -23.92
C LEU A 27 -5.63 37.77 -24.50
N ALA A 28 -6.08 38.13 -25.70
CA ALA A 28 -5.93 39.47 -26.28
C ALA A 28 -7.30 40.14 -26.55
N THR A 29 -7.46 41.29 -25.89
CA THR A 29 -8.06 42.58 -26.30
C THR A 29 -9.31 42.69 -27.20
N GLU A 30 -10.22 43.54 -26.69
CA GLU A 30 -11.43 44.08 -27.31
C GLU A 30 -11.19 44.80 -28.64
N GLU A 31 -11.99 44.50 -29.66
CA GLU A 31 -12.31 45.44 -30.74
C GLU A 31 -13.77 45.33 -31.24
N SER A 32 -14.43 46.49 -31.22
CA SER A 32 -15.52 47.04 -32.04
C SER A 32 -16.64 46.15 -32.64
N ILE A 33 -17.89 46.46 -32.26
CA ILE A 33 -19.14 45.95 -32.84
C ILE A 33 -19.75 47.01 -33.78
N PRO A 34 -20.19 46.67 -35.01
CA PRO A 34 -21.08 47.53 -35.80
C PRO A 34 -22.55 47.31 -35.42
N ARG A 35 -23.29 48.41 -35.21
CA ARG A 35 -24.74 48.43 -35.02
C ARG A 35 -25.47 48.07 -36.33
N VAL A 36 -26.19 46.95 -36.32
CA VAL A 36 -27.21 46.64 -37.33
C VAL A 36 -28.59 46.71 -36.67
N ASN A 37 -29.38 47.70 -37.08
CA ASN A 37 -30.81 47.77 -36.77
C ASN A 37 -31.56 46.78 -37.66
N GLY A 38 -32.05 45.70 -37.06
CA GLY A 38 -32.95 44.75 -37.71
C GLY A 38 -33.98 44.26 -36.70
N ALA A 39 -35.26 44.51 -36.98
CA ALA A 39 -36.38 44.03 -36.19
C ALA A 39 -36.44 42.49 -36.23
N ALA A 40 -35.76 41.84 -35.29
CA ALA A 40 -35.79 40.40 -35.11
C ALA A 40 -37.07 39.99 -34.38
N ARG A 41 -37.97 39.33 -35.12
CA ARG A 41 -39.06 38.50 -34.60
C ARG A 41 -38.54 37.66 -33.42
N ARG A 42 -39.05 37.91 -32.21
CA ARG A 42 -38.74 37.11 -31.01
C ARG A 42 -39.10 35.65 -31.27
N ARG A 43 -38.12 34.82 -31.67
CA ARG A 43 -38.22 33.37 -31.50
C ARG A 43 -38.26 33.11 -29.99
N PRO A 44 -39.20 32.29 -29.47
CA PRO A 44 -39.17 31.92 -28.07
C PRO A 44 -37.80 31.27 -27.80
N SER A 45 -37.06 31.84 -26.84
CA SER A 45 -35.74 31.34 -26.53
C SER A 45 -35.88 29.89 -26.04
N ARG A 46 -35.04 28.98 -26.54
CA ARG A 46 -34.98 27.59 -26.03
C ARG A 46 -34.80 27.52 -24.50
N LEU A 47 -34.34 28.62 -23.90
CA LEU A 47 -34.26 28.86 -22.46
C LEU A 47 -35.63 28.87 -21.74
N GLN A 48 -36.69 29.45 -22.33
CA GLN A 48 -38.03 29.43 -21.70
C GLN A 48 -38.67 28.04 -21.71
N ALA A 49 -38.37 27.21 -22.72
CA ALA A 49 -38.82 25.82 -22.77
C ALA A 49 -38.10 24.94 -21.73
N CYS A 50 -36.82 25.19 -21.45
CA CYS A 50 -36.08 24.50 -20.39
C CYS A 50 -36.58 24.88 -18.99
N LEU A 51 -36.93 26.15 -18.75
CA LEU A 51 -37.45 26.62 -17.45
C LEU A 51 -38.82 26.01 -17.09
N HIS A 52 -39.67 25.70 -18.09
CA HIS A 52 -40.96 25.03 -17.87
C HIS A 52 -40.82 23.57 -17.40
N HIS A 53 -39.65 22.95 -17.62
CA HIS A 53 -39.35 21.61 -17.13
C HIS A 53 -38.74 21.58 -15.73
N ILE A 54 -38.37 22.73 -15.17
CA ILE A 54 -37.85 22.90 -13.81
C ILE A 54 -38.99 23.39 -12.90
N THR A 55 -40.01 22.55 -12.74
CA THR A 55 -41.06 22.82 -11.73
C THR A 55 -40.52 22.55 -10.33
N LEU A 56 -40.90 23.33 -9.31
CA LEU A 56 -40.53 23.10 -7.91
C LEU A 56 -40.74 21.64 -7.47
N ARG A 57 -41.82 21.00 -7.94
CA ARG A 57 -42.11 19.58 -7.72
C ARG A 57 -41.03 18.63 -8.24
N ARG A 58 -40.47 18.90 -9.43
CA ARG A 58 -39.38 18.11 -10.03
C ARG A 58 -38.05 18.36 -9.32
N ILE A 59 -37.79 19.59 -8.87
CA ILE A 59 -36.62 19.89 -8.02
C ILE A 59 -36.73 19.10 -6.71
N ILE A 60 -37.88 19.16 -6.03
CA ILE A 60 -38.11 18.42 -4.78
C ILE A 60 -37.94 16.92 -4.98
N LEU A 61 -38.48 16.34 -6.07
CA LEU A 61 -38.31 14.93 -6.39
C LEU A 61 -36.84 14.57 -6.67
N PHE A 62 -36.12 15.40 -7.42
CA PHE A 62 -34.70 15.17 -7.71
C PHE A 62 -33.87 15.23 -6.42
N VAL A 63 -34.08 16.25 -5.59
CA VAL A 63 -33.42 16.40 -4.29
C VAL A 63 -33.75 15.23 -3.35
N ALA A 64 -35.00 14.75 -3.35
CA ALA A 64 -35.41 13.58 -2.58
C ALA A 64 -34.79 12.26 -3.08
N LEU A 65 -34.41 12.17 -4.36
CA LEU A 65 -33.73 11.01 -4.93
C LEU A 65 -32.22 11.01 -4.66
N ILE A 66 -31.60 12.16 -4.42
CA ILE A 66 -30.15 12.25 -4.10
C ILE A 66 -29.74 11.29 -2.96
N PRO A 67 -30.38 11.27 -1.77
CA PRO A 67 -29.97 10.36 -0.70
C PRO A 67 -30.13 8.88 -1.09
N VAL A 68 -31.14 8.54 -1.90
CA VAL A 68 -31.35 7.18 -2.41
C VAL A 68 -30.24 6.80 -3.39
N MET A 69 -29.90 7.69 -4.33
CA MET A 69 -28.82 7.47 -5.29
C MET A 69 -27.46 7.38 -4.61
N LEU A 70 -27.22 8.19 -3.57
CA LEU A 70 -26.01 8.10 -2.74
C LEU A 70 -25.95 6.78 -1.99
N ALA A 71 -27.05 6.35 -1.35
CA ALA A 71 -27.11 5.07 -0.65
C ALA A 71 -26.88 3.89 -1.62
N ILE A 72 -27.49 3.92 -2.81
CA ILE A 72 -27.25 2.93 -3.85
C ILE A 72 -25.79 2.96 -4.30
N GLY A 73 -25.21 4.14 -4.53
CA GLY A 73 -23.80 4.28 -4.94
C GLY A 73 -22.83 3.71 -3.90
N VAL A 74 -23.06 3.99 -2.62
CA VAL A 74 -22.24 3.47 -1.51
C VAL A 74 -22.36 1.96 -1.39
N LEU A 75 -23.57 1.42 -1.49
CA LEU A 75 -23.83 -0.01 -1.38
C LEU A 75 -23.51 -0.78 -2.67
N TRP A 76 -23.32 -0.10 -3.80
CA TRP A 76 -22.96 -0.71 -5.08
C TRP A 76 -21.62 -1.47 -5.00
N SER A 77 -20.71 -0.96 -4.16
CA SER A 77 -19.42 -1.60 -3.89
C SER A 77 -19.52 -2.85 -3.01
N GLY A 78 -20.72 -3.17 -2.52
CA GLY A 78 -20.98 -4.27 -1.61
C GLY A 78 -20.79 -3.93 -0.13
N ILE A 79 -21.19 -4.86 0.74
CA ILE A 79 -20.92 -4.79 2.17
C ILE A 79 -19.55 -5.43 2.40
N PRO A 80 -18.60 -4.74 3.05
CA PRO A 80 -17.29 -5.31 3.32
C PRO A 80 -17.36 -6.59 4.17
N PRO A 81 -16.39 -7.51 4.02
CA PRO A 81 -16.29 -8.70 4.86
C PRO A 81 -16.08 -8.30 6.33
N SER A 82 -16.59 -9.12 7.25
CA SER A 82 -16.38 -8.94 8.70
C SER A 82 -15.11 -9.60 9.22
N TYR A 83 -14.48 -10.48 8.44
CA TYR A 83 -13.32 -11.30 8.83
C TYR A 83 -13.52 -12.13 10.12
N LYS A 84 -14.77 -12.51 10.42
CA LYS A 84 -15.12 -13.24 11.65
C LYS A 84 -14.38 -14.57 11.78
N ASP A 85 -14.16 -15.27 10.68
CA ASP A 85 -13.38 -16.50 10.60
C ASP A 85 -11.91 -16.27 10.98
N ILE A 86 -11.29 -15.20 10.50
CA ILE A 86 -9.91 -14.83 10.86
C ILE A 86 -9.82 -14.42 12.33
N ARG A 87 -10.83 -13.72 12.86
CA ARG A 87 -10.92 -13.43 14.31
C ARG A 87 -11.01 -14.69 15.16
N VAL A 88 -11.80 -15.67 14.70
CA VAL A 88 -11.87 -16.96 15.36
C VAL A 88 -10.51 -17.63 15.32
N PHE A 89 -9.79 -17.59 14.19
CA PHE A 89 -8.42 -18.10 14.12
C PHE A 89 -7.49 -17.40 15.12
N GLU A 90 -7.46 -16.06 15.16
CA GLU A 90 -6.64 -15.29 16.10
C GLU A 90 -6.86 -15.75 17.54
N ARG A 91 -8.11 -15.89 17.99
CA ARG A 91 -8.46 -16.34 19.36
C ARG A 91 -8.05 -17.77 19.69
N HIS A 92 -7.81 -18.60 18.68
CA HIS A 92 -7.40 -20.00 18.85
C HIS A 92 -5.90 -20.20 18.56
N LEU A 93 -5.12 -19.12 18.48
CA LEU A 93 -3.67 -19.23 18.40
C LEU A 93 -3.14 -20.03 19.61
N PRO A 94 -2.17 -20.95 19.43
CA PRO A 94 -1.73 -21.86 20.49
C PRO A 94 -1.28 -21.16 21.79
N GLN A 95 -0.72 -19.96 21.65
CA GLN A 95 -0.26 -19.12 22.75
C GLN A 95 -1.40 -18.37 23.48
N HIS A 96 -2.64 -18.40 22.98
CA HIS A 96 -3.80 -17.74 23.61
C HIS A 96 -4.50 -18.66 24.61
N ASN A 97 -3.72 -19.26 25.50
CA ASN A 97 -4.23 -20.02 26.63
C ASN A 97 -4.07 -19.20 27.90
N VAL A 98 -5.18 -18.66 28.43
CA VAL A 98 -5.19 -17.79 29.62
C VAL A 98 -4.57 -18.49 30.83
N THR A 99 -4.90 -19.76 31.07
CA THR A 99 -4.39 -20.51 32.23
C THR A 99 -2.87 -20.69 32.14
N GLN A 100 -2.38 -21.05 30.96
CA GLN A 100 -0.95 -21.20 30.73
C GLN A 100 -0.22 -19.86 30.85
N ALA A 101 -0.74 -18.81 30.22
CA ALA A 101 -0.16 -17.47 30.25
C ALA A 101 -0.01 -16.92 31.67
N LEU A 102 -1.02 -17.14 32.53
CA LEU A 102 -0.98 -16.74 33.93
C LEU A 102 -0.02 -17.57 34.79
N SER A 103 0.27 -18.82 34.39
CA SER A 103 1.22 -19.68 35.11
C SER A 103 2.68 -19.47 34.71
N GLU A 104 2.92 -19.08 33.46
CA GLU A 104 4.26 -18.92 32.89
C GLU A 104 4.85 -17.52 33.11
N HIS A 105 4.11 -16.59 33.71
CA HIS A 105 4.57 -15.23 34.01
C HIS A 105 5.20 -14.53 32.79
N ARG A 106 4.55 -14.66 31.63
CA ARG A 106 5.05 -14.10 30.37
C ARG A 106 5.05 -12.57 30.41
N SER A 107 6.16 -11.98 29.98
CA SER A 107 6.27 -10.53 29.79
C SER A 107 5.87 -10.14 28.37
N TYR A 108 5.12 -9.07 28.26
CA TYR A 108 4.56 -8.56 27.03
C TYR A 108 4.91 -7.09 26.82
N LEU A 109 4.79 -6.62 25.58
CA LEU A 109 4.96 -5.23 25.22
C LEU A 109 3.92 -4.82 24.18
N ARG A 110 3.10 -3.82 24.53
CA ARG A 110 2.04 -3.28 23.67
C ARG A 110 2.31 -1.85 23.25
N PHE A 111 1.94 -1.54 22.02
CA PHE A 111 1.98 -0.20 21.42
C PHE A 111 0.57 0.19 20.92
N PRO A 112 -0.30 0.71 21.80
CA PRO A 112 -1.70 0.99 21.46
C PRO A 112 -1.85 2.14 20.45
N ASP A 113 -0.92 3.09 20.46
CA ASP A 113 -0.92 4.31 19.62
C ASP A 113 -0.24 4.10 18.26
N HIS A 114 -0.42 2.93 17.65
CA HIS A 114 0.11 2.60 16.32
C HIS A 114 -0.54 3.47 15.22
N ILE A 115 0.14 3.57 14.08
CA ILE A 115 -0.34 4.28 12.89
C ILE A 115 -1.66 3.69 12.42
N TRP A 116 -2.67 4.55 12.23
CA TRP A 116 -4.00 4.18 11.75
C TRP A 116 -4.47 5.12 10.64
N GLY A 117 -5.47 4.71 9.85
CA GLY A 117 -6.02 5.54 8.77
C GLY A 117 -5.10 5.74 7.56
N HIS A 118 -3.96 5.04 7.53
CA HIS A 118 -3.00 5.05 6.44
C HIS A 118 -2.95 3.70 5.72
N GLY A 119 -2.31 3.67 4.55
CA GLY A 119 -2.14 2.42 3.80
C GLY A 119 -1.33 1.38 4.59
N LEU A 120 -1.65 0.10 4.39
CA LEU A 120 -1.02 -1.05 5.06
C LEU A 120 0.51 -0.95 5.14
N ASN A 121 1.18 -0.46 4.11
CA ASN A 121 2.64 -0.45 4.04
C ASN A 121 3.30 0.32 5.18
N ASN A 122 2.72 1.45 5.59
CA ASN A 122 3.24 2.25 6.70
C ASN A 122 3.02 1.51 8.03
N VAL A 123 1.82 0.94 8.21
CA VAL A 123 1.46 0.15 9.40
C VAL A 123 2.33 -1.10 9.52
N LEU A 124 2.62 -1.77 8.41
CA LEU A 124 3.45 -2.96 8.38
C LEU A 124 4.90 -2.64 8.76
N GLN A 125 5.47 -1.54 8.25
CA GLN A 125 6.82 -1.10 8.63
C GLN A 125 6.91 -0.86 10.14
N GLU A 126 5.96 -0.11 10.69
CA GLU A 126 5.91 0.18 12.12
C GLU A 126 5.72 -1.09 12.96
N ALA A 127 4.75 -1.95 12.60
CA ALA A 127 4.49 -3.19 13.33
C ALA A 127 5.71 -4.12 13.37
N LEU A 128 6.48 -4.21 12.27
CA LEU A 128 7.70 -5.01 12.23
C LEU A 128 8.79 -4.44 13.14
N LEU A 129 8.98 -3.12 13.18
CA LEU A 129 9.97 -2.49 14.06
C LEU A 129 9.56 -2.52 15.53
N MET A 130 8.28 -2.32 15.83
CA MET A 130 7.75 -2.44 17.20
C MET A 130 7.86 -3.88 17.71
N HIS A 131 7.60 -4.87 16.86
CA HIS A 131 7.88 -6.26 17.20
C HIS A 131 9.39 -6.48 17.43
N TYR A 132 10.25 -5.87 16.62
CA TYR A 132 11.70 -5.98 16.81
C TYR A 132 12.17 -5.37 18.14
N VAL A 133 11.59 -4.25 18.57
CA VAL A 133 11.82 -3.69 19.93
C VAL A 133 11.39 -4.70 20.99
N ALA A 134 10.18 -5.27 20.90
CA ALA A 134 9.70 -6.26 21.86
C ALA A 134 10.61 -7.50 21.94
N TYR A 135 11.01 -8.02 20.77
CA TYR A 135 11.91 -9.17 20.66
C TYR A 135 13.27 -8.90 21.31
N MET A 136 13.88 -7.76 21.01
CA MET A 136 15.17 -7.37 21.60
C MET A 136 15.10 -7.07 23.10
N SER A 137 13.91 -6.73 23.60
CA SER A 137 13.61 -6.56 25.03
C SER A 137 13.12 -7.85 25.72
N ASN A 138 13.20 -9.01 25.06
CA ASN A 138 12.74 -10.30 25.59
C ASN A 138 11.27 -10.27 26.07
N ARG A 139 10.42 -9.60 25.30
CA ARG A 139 8.99 -9.45 25.56
C ARG A 139 8.18 -9.94 24.38
N SER A 140 7.04 -10.54 24.67
CA SER A 140 6.09 -10.97 23.65
C SER A 140 5.35 -9.75 23.10
N PHE A 141 5.43 -9.54 21.79
CA PHE A 141 4.77 -8.43 21.12
C PHE A 141 3.25 -8.59 21.17
N VAL A 142 2.54 -7.49 21.44
CA VAL A 142 1.08 -7.45 21.34
C VAL A 142 0.71 -6.82 20.00
N PHE A 143 0.24 -7.64 19.07
CA PHE A 143 -0.14 -7.17 17.75
C PHE A 143 -1.57 -6.65 17.71
N GLU A 144 -1.75 -5.58 16.95
CA GLU A 144 -3.00 -4.85 16.81
C GLU A 144 -3.64 -5.10 15.44
N ASP A 145 -4.90 -4.71 15.30
CA ASP A 145 -5.56 -4.70 14.00
C ASP A 145 -4.94 -3.70 13.04
N TYR A 146 -5.15 -3.93 11.75
CA TYR A 146 -5.10 -2.83 10.79
C TYR A 146 -6.33 -1.94 10.97
N VAL A 147 -6.14 -0.76 11.56
CA VAL A 147 -7.22 0.20 11.83
C VAL A 147 -7.26 1.28 10.74
N TRP A 148 -8.36 1.32 9.98
CA TRP A 148 -8.66 2.44 9.08
C TRP A 148 -9.41 3.57 9.80
N SER A 149 -10.26 3.22 10.77
CA SER A 149 -11.08 4.18 11.51
C SER A 149 -11.39 3.71 12.92
N HIS A 150 -11.35 4.63 13.89
CA HIS A 150 -11.81 4.41 15.26
C HIS A 150 -13.34 4.50 15.43
N SER A 151 -14.08 4.61 14.34
CA SER A 151 -15.55 4.53 14.36
C SER A 151 -16.02 3.31 15.17
N PRO A 152 -17.10 3.44 15.97
CA PRO A 152 -17.69 2.29 16.67
C PRO A 152 -18.37 1.30 15.72
N PHE A 153 -18.60 1.70 14.47
CA PHE A 153 -19.21 0.84 13.46
C PHE A 153 -18.16 -0.07 12.79
N PRO A 154 -18.56 -1.28 12.33
CA PRO A 154 -17.65 -2.21 11.66
C PRO A 154 -17.13 -1.68 10.31
N TYR A 155 -17.80 -0.66 9.76
CA TYR A 155 -17.47 -0.05 8.48
C TYR A 155 -17.38 1.47 8.61
N THR A 156 -16.64 2.07 7.70
CA THR A 156 -16.57 3.52 7.51
C THR A 156 -16.73 3.87 6.03
N LEU A 157 -17.12 5.11 5.75
CA LEU A 157 -17.25 5.63 4.40
C LEU A 157 -15.93 6.24 3.95
N TYR A 158 -15.40 5.79 2.82
CA TYR A 158 -14.20 6.34 2.21
C TYR A 158 -14.32 6.27 0.68
N ASP A 159 -14.03 7.37 -0.02
CA ASP A 159 -14.19 7.49 -1.48
C ASP A 159 -15.55 6.98 -2.01
N PHE A 160 -16.63 7.37 -1.33
CA PHE A 160 -18.00 6.96 -1.65
C PHE A 160 -18.24 5.43 -1.62
N ALA A 161 -17.39 4.67 -0.94
CA ALA A 161 -17.55 3.23 -0.74
C ALA A 161 -17.43 2.84 0.74
N LEU A 162 -18.06 1.72 1.11
CA LEU A 162 -17.85 1.12 2.42
C LEU A 162 -16.48 0.44 2.49
N ARG A 163 -15.77 0.70 3.60
CA ARG A 163 -14.50 0.05 3.94
C ARG A 163 -14.60 -0.53 5.36
N PRO A 164 -14.00 -1.71 5.65
CA PRO A 164 -13.86 -2.18 7.03
C PRO A 164 -13.14 -1.13 7.88
N ALA A 165 -13.70 -0.81 9.04
CA ALA A 165 -13.06 0.10 9.98
C ALA A 165 -11.79 -0.53 10.57
N ARG A 166 -11.80 -1.86 10.74
CA ARG A 166 -10.71 -2.68 11.26
C ARG A 166 -10.61 -3.98 10.48
N ILE A 167 -9.40 -4.42 10.21
CA ILE A 167 -9.11 -5.72 9.60
C ILE A 167 -8.11 -6.45 10.51
N PRO A 168 -8.37 -7.70 10.92
CA PRO A 168 -7.42 -8.46 11.74
C PRO A 168 -6.07 -8.55 11.02
N LEU A 169 -4.96 -8.41 11.74
CA LEU A 169 -3.61 -8.46 11.15
C LEU A 169 -3.38 -9.80 10.45
N ASN A 170 -3.96 -10.88 10.97
CA ASN A 170 -3.91 -12.20 10.35
C ASN A 170 -4.62 -12.31 9.00
N ALA A 171 -5.35 -11.28 8.54
CA ALA A 171 -5.83 -11.19 7.17
C ALA A 171 -4.72 -10.85 6.17
N PHE A 172 -3.65 -10.19 6.61
CA PHE A 172 -2.53 -9.79 5.74
C PHE A 172 -1.34 -10.73 5.88
N ILE A 173 -0.94 -11.03 7.12
CA ILE A 173 0.28 -11.79 7.42
C ILE A 173 -0.02 -12.94 8.40
N SER A 174 0.88 -13.90 8.53
CA SER A 174 0.78 -15.01 9.50
C SER A 174 2.14 -15.42 10.06
N GLY A 175 3.18 -14.63 9.81
CA GLY A 175 4.50 -14.78 10.44
C GLY A 175 4.50 -14.34 11.91
N PRO A 176 5.67 -14.32 12.56
CA PRO A 176 5.83 -14.02 13.98
C PRO A 176 5.09 -12.77 14.47
N THR A 177 5.09 -11.68 13.69
CA THR A 177 4.43 -10.41 14.03
C THR A 177 2.92 -10.52 14.20
N ALA A 178 2.28 -11.54 13.60
CA ALA A 178 0.86 -11.82 13.79
C ALA A 178 0.64 -13.15 14.54
N GLY A 179 1.53 -13.47 15.48
CA GLY A 179 1.42 -14.64 16.33
C GLY A 179 1.80 -15.96 15.67
N GLY A 180 2.48 -15.92 14.52
CA GLY A 180 3.12 -17.10 13.93
C GLY A 180 4.24 -17.66 14.82
N PRO A 181 4.69 -18.91 14.57
CA PRO A 181 5.74 -19.55 15.38
C PRO A 181 7.02 -18.71 15.47
N MET A 182 7.60 -18.62 16.66
CA MET A 182 8.85 -17.88 16.91
C MET A 182 9.59 -18.50 18.10
N PRO A 183 10.94 -18.51 18.13
CA PRO A 183 11.70 -18.90 19.31
C PRO A 183 11.40 -17.94 20.48
N HIS A 184 10.93 -18.48 21.61
CA HIS A 184 10.87 -17.84 22.93
C HIS A 184 9.85 -16.72 23.21
N SER A 185 9.37 -15.95 22.23
CA SER A 185 8.44 -14.82 22.50
C SER A 185 7.38 -14.63 21.43
N THR A 186 6.50 -15.62 21.27
CA THR A 186 5.42 -15.57 20.28
C THR A 186 4.46 -14.40 20.55
N ALA A 187 4.20 -13.60 19.51
CA ALA A 187 3.29 -12.47 19.63
C ALA A 187 1.85 -12.90 19.95
N ILE A 188 1.12 -12.04 20.66
CA ILE A 188 -0.28 -12.26 21.03
C ILE A 188 -1.17 -11.14 20.50
N SER A 189 -2.46 -11.43 20.29
CA SER A 189 -3.40 -10.39 19.84
C SER A 189 -3.72 -9.42 20.97
N ALA A 190 -4.03 -8.18 20.62
CA ALA A 190 -4.57 -7.19 21.56
C ALA A 190 -5.82 -7.70 22.31
N GLU A 191 -6.70 -8.46 21.66
CA GLU A 191 -7.87 -9.05 22.33
C GLU A 191 -7.49 -10.01 23.46
N PHE A 192 -6.51 -10.90 23.21
CA PHE A 192 -5.99 -11.79 24.24
C PHE A 192 -5.26 -11.03 25.35
N TRP A 193 -4.47 -10.02 25.00
CA TRP A 193 -3.80 -9.13 25.95
C TRP A 193 -4.77 -8.52 26.98
N GLU A 194 -5.91 -8.01 26.52
CA GLU A 194 -6.93 -7.42 27.42
C GLU A 194 -7.42 -8.41 28.48
N SER A 195 -7.38 -9.72 28.20
CA SER A 195 -7.80 -10.76 29.15
C SER A 195 -6.75 -11.12 30.21
N VAL A 196 -5.45 -11.07 29.87
CA VAL A 196 -4.35 -11.45 30.78
C VAL A 196 -3.74 -10.26 31.52
N CYS A 197 -3.85 -9.07 30.92
CA CYS A 197 -3.30 -7.82 31.40
C CYS A 197 -4.41 -6.75 31.53
N PRO A 198 -5.30 -6.87 32.54
CA PRO A 198 -6.29 -5.84 32.81
C PRO A 198 -5.63 -4.52 33.26
N PRO A 199 -6.33 -3.36 33.16
CA PRO A 199 -5.74 -2.03 33.38
C PRO A 199 -4.94 -1.89 34.68
N GLU A 200 -5.37 -2.52 35.77
CA GLU A 200 -4.71 -2.48 37.08
C GLU A 200 -3.34 -3.18 37.12
N LYS A 201 -3.04 -4.06 36.16
CA LYS A 201 -1.73 -4.73 36.04
C LYS A 201 -0.77 -4.00 35.09
N ARG A 202 -1.24 -3.00 34.35
CA ARG A 202 -0.47 -2.38 33.27
C ARG A 202 0.50 -1.34 33.83
N ARG A 203 1.75 -1.45 33.39
CA ARG A 203 2.76 -0.41 33.53
C ARG A 203 2.86 0.37 32.24
N THR A 204 2.47 1.64 32.29
CA THR A 204 2.63 2.56 31.16
C THR A 204 4.00 3.23 31.20
N ILE A 205 4.70 3.24 30.07
CA ILE A 205 5.97 3.92 29.85
C ILE A 205 5.78 4.93 28.72
N SER A 206 6.13 6.19 28.96
CA SER A 206 6.03 7.23 27.93
C SER A 206 7.20 7.14 26.94
N SER A 207 6.90 7.35 25.67
CA SER A 207 7.86 7.49 24.58
C SER A 207 8.46 8.91 24.45
N LYS A 208 8.00 9.87 25.27
CA LYS A 208 8.37 11.30 25.17
C LYS A 208 9.89 11.52 25.06
N ASP A 209 10.66 10.78 25.86
CA ASP A 209 12.12 10.92 25.96
C ASP A 209 12.88 10.02 24.98
N THR A 210 12.19 9.35 24.05
CA THR A 210 12.85 8.60 22.96
C THR A 210 13.77 9.55 22.19
N PRO A 211 14.96 9.14 21.73
CA PRO A 211 15.84 9.98 20.91
C PRO A 211 15.13 10.56 19.67
N ASN A 212 15.35 11.84 19.37
CA ASN A 212 14.93 12.49 18.12
C ASN A 212 16.03 12.37 17.08
N ASP A 213 15.67 12.32 15.79
CA ASP A 213 16.60 12.42 14.65
C ASP A 213 17.80 11.44 14.71
N ALA A 214 17.65 10.34 15.44
CA ALA A 214 18.70 9.37 15.68
C ALA A 214 18.59 8.17 14.73
N GLN A 215 19.72 7.48 14.52
CA GLN A 215 19.74 6.19 13.83
C GLN A 215 18.84 5.18 14.54
N GLY A 216 18.20 4.31 13.76
CA GLY A 216 17.32 3.28 14.29
C GLY A 216 17.97 2.40 15.36
N SER A 217 19.25 2.05 15.21
CA SER A 217 19.99 1.31 16.23
C SER A 217 20.06 2.04 17.58
N VAL A 218 20.23 3.37 17.57
CA VAL A 218 20.24 4.20 18.79
C VAL A 218 18.87 4.21 19.45
N ILE A 219 17.79 4.32 18.65
CA ILE A 219 16.41 4.26 19.16
C ILE A 219 16.13 2.88 19.78
N LEU A 220 16.54 1.80 19.11
CA LEU A 220 16.40 0.43 19.61
C LEU A 220 17.14 0.23 20.93
N ASP A 221 18.43 0.58 20.98
CA ASP A 221 19.26 0.40 22.17
C ASP A 221 18.71 1.20 23.36
N TRP A 222 18.17 2.39 23.10
CA TRP A 222 17.49 3.20 24.11
C TRP A 222 16.27 2.47 24.69
N TRP A 223 15.40 1.91 23.84
CA TRP A 223 14.24 1.15 24.29
C TRP A 223 14.61 -0.13 25.03
N VAL A 224 15.59 -0.89 24.52
CA VAL A 224 16.08 -2.10 25.17
C VAL A 224 16.63 -1.78 26.56
N THR A 225 17.44 -0.73 26.68
CA THR A 225 17.97 -0.28 27.97
C THR A 225 16.86 0.20 28.90
N ARG A 226 15.89 0.98 28.38
CA ARG A 226 14.78 1.51 29.17
C ARG A 226 13.88 0.41 29.73
N LEU A 227 13.73 -0.70 28.99
CA LEU A 227 12.87 -1.83 29.33
C LEU A 227 13.60 -2.92 30.14
N GLN A 228 14.93 -2.88 30.23
CA GLN A 228 15.74 -3.91 30.90
C GLN A 228 15.38 -4.10 32.37
N ASP A 229 15.16 -3.00 33.10
CA ASP A 229 14.83 -3.02 34.54
C ASP A 229 13.32 -3.02 34.81
N VAL A 230 12.49 -3.06 33.77
CA VAL A 230 11.04 -3.11 33.92
C VAL A 230 10.66 -4.57 34.14
N LEU A 231 10.29 -4.91 35.38
CA LEU A 231 9.92 -6.27 35.75
C LEU A 231 8.42 -6.57 35.54
N ASP A 232 7.63 -5.54 35.26
CA ASP A 232 6.19 -5.71 35.02
C ASP A 232 5.94 -6.61 33.80
N GLU A 233 5.06 -7.60 33.97
CA GLU A 233 4.64 -8.49 32.89
C GLU A 233 3.90 -7.72 31.80
N CYS A 234 3.03 -6.80 32.21
CA CYS A 234 2.13 -6.08 31.32
C CYS A 234 2.64 -4.65 31.07
N VAL A 235 3.45 -4.43 30.04
CA VAL A 235 3.95 -3.09 29.67
C VAL A 235 3.23 -2.53 28.45
N GLU A 236 2.82 -1.27 28.56
CA GLU A 236 2.22 -0.49 27.48
C GLU A 236 3.05 0.77 27.21
N ILE A 237 3.34 1.05 25.94
CA ILE A 237 4.06 2.26 25.55
C ILE A 237 3.07 3.35 25.14
N ASP A 238 2.98 4.41 25.93
CA ASP A 238 2.21 5.60 25.60
C ASP A 238 3.00 6.45 24.60
N SER A 239 2.48 6.52 23.37
CA SER A 239 3.08 7.30 22.27
C SER A 239 2.28 8.55 21.90
N SER A 240 1.34 8.96 22.76
CA SER A 240 0.49 10.13 22.54
C SER A 240 1.27 11.44 22.40
N GLU A 241 2.36 11.60 23.14
CA GLU A 241 3.25 12.78 23.02
C GLU A 241 4.22 12.66 21.85
N LYS A 242 4.72 11.44 21.57
CA LYS A 242 5.74 11.21 20.54
C LYS A 242 5.66 9.77 20.01
N VAL A 243 5.51 9.61 18.69
CA VAL A 243 5.60 8.28 18.07
C VAL A 243 7.04 7.76 18.10
N ILE A 244 7.21 6.44 18.24
CA ILE A 244 8.53 5.81 18.35
C ILE A 244 9.29 5.88 17.02
N PHE A 245 8.61 5.51 15.93
CA PHE A 245 9.13 5.54 14.57
C PHE A 245 8.21 6.42 13.72
N ASP A 246 8.61 7.66 13.47
CA ASP A 246 7.82 8.64 12.73
C ASP A 246 7.97 8.52 11.20
N PHE A 247 7.15 9.26 10.45
CA PHE A 247 7.29 9.32 8.98
C PHE A 247 8.69 9.78 8.53
N PRO A 248 9.28 10.85 9.09
CA PRO A 248 10.67 11.20 8.80
C PRO A 248 11.68 10.08 9.05
N PHE A 249 11.43 9.17 10.00
CA PHE A 249 12.31 8.03 10.25
C PHE A 249 12.27 7.03 9.09
N PHE A 250 11.07 6.72 8.59
CA PHE A 250 10.91 5.84 7.44
C PHE A 250 11.29 6.50 6.11
N ASP A 251 11.22 7.83 6.00
CA ASP A 251 11.60 8.58 4.79
C ASP A 251 13.07 9.03 4.78
N SER A 252 13.89 8.47 5.67
CA SER A 252 15.35 8.72 5.74
C SER A 252 16.14 7.42 5.81
N ASP A 253 17.45 7.50 5.73
CA ASP A 253 18.35 6.35 5.85
C ASP A 253 18.48 5.85 7.31
N ARG A 254 17.83 6.49 8.27
CA ARG A 254 17.95 6.16 9.71
C ARG A 254 17.57 4.72 10.02
N VAL A 255 16.55 4.18 9.35
CA VAL A 255 16.12 2.78 9.49
C VAL A 255 17.16 1.77 8.99
N VAL A 256 18.06 2.17 8.07
CA VAL A 256 19.07 1.28 7.49
C VAL A 256 20.00 0.68 8.55
N SER A 257 20.28 1.44 9.62
CA SER A 257 21.09 0.97 10.76
C SER A 257 20.52 -0.26 11.48
N LEU A 258 19.22 -0.51 11.38
CA LEU A 258 18.56 -1.69 11.97
C LEU A 258 18.69 -2.94 11.10
N TRP A 259 19.00 -2.77 9.81
CA TRP A 259 18.99 -3.86 8.83
C TRP A 259 19.83 -5.09 9.23
N PRO A 260 21.09 -4.95 9.71
CA PRO A 260 21.90 -6.13 10.06
C PRO A 260 21.26 -7.02 11.13
N GLY A 261 20.57 -6.42 12.11
CA GLY A 261 19.92 -7.15 13.18
C GLY A 261 18.54 -7.68 12.78
N ILE A 262 17.68 -6.84 12.21
CA ILE A 262 16.31 -7.25 11.89
C ILE A 262 16.24 -8.28 10.77
N SER A 263 17.15 -8.21 9.78
CA SER A 263 17.20 -9.16 8.64
C SER A 263 17.53 -10.60 9.06
N THR A 264 18.21 -10.77 10.19
CA THR A 264 18.57 -12.09 10.75
C THR A 264 17.64 -12.51 11.88
N SER A 265 16.70 -11.65 12.27
CA SER A 265 15.73 -11.96 13.32
C SER A 265 14.61 -12.87 12.80
N PRO A 266 14.00 -13.70 13.66
CA PRO A 266 12.87 -14.54 13.27
C PRO A 266 11.70 -13.75 12.68
N ILE A 267 11.56 -12.46 13.04
CA ILE A 267 10.52 -11.55 12.54
C ILE A 267 10.51 -11.49 11.01
N LEU A 268 11.69 -11.45 10.39
CA LEU A 268 11.83 -11.41 8.93
C LEU A 268 12.16 -12.77 8.33
N THR A 269 12.98 -13.62 9.00
CA THR A 269 13.33 -14.93 8.43
C THR A 269 12.13 -15.87 8.38
N ASP A 270 11.21 -15.76 9.33
CA ASP A 270 9.98 -16.57 9.40
C ASP A 270 8.74 -15.75 8.96
N TYR A 271 8.95 -14.61 8.29
CA TYR A 271 7.86 -13.81 7.76
C TYR A 271 6.99 -14.63 6.79
N LEU A 272 5.68 -14.47 6.92
CA LEU A 272 4.73 -15.20 6.10
C LEU A 272 3.49 -14.36 5.79
N TRP A 273 3.05 -14.38 4.53
CA TRP A 273 1.74 -13.86 4.11
C TRP A 273 0.60 -14.74 4.61
N SER A 274 -0.56 -14.15 4.90
CA SER A 274 -1.71 -14.90 5.41
C SER A 274 -2.24 -15.94 4.41
N PRO A 275 -2.94 -16.99 4.87
CA PRO A 275 -3.67 -17.89 3.99
C PRO A 275 -4.63 -17.18 3.03
N LEU A 276 -5.22 -16.05 3.45
CA LEU A 276 -6.09 -15.24 2.60
C LEU A 276 -5.31 -14.65 1.41
N VAL A 277 -4.16 -14.03 1.67
CA VAL A 277 -3.27 -13.47 0.64
C VAL A 277 -2.73 -14.58 -0.26
N GLN A 278 -2.21 -15.65 0.33
CA GLN A 278 -1.66 -16.80 -0.42
C GLN A 278 -2.71 -17.44 -1.33
N SER A 279 -3.95 -17.61 -0.84
CA SER A 279 -5.04 -18.15 -1.66
C SER A 279 -5.39 -17.26 -2.86
N ALA A 280 -5.24 -15.94 -2.72
CA ALA A 280 -5.45 -14.99 -3.82
C ALA A 280 -4.34 -15.11 -4.88
N VAL A 281 -3.08 -15.23 -4.45
CA VAL A 281 -1.95 -15.48 -5.36
C VAL A 281 -2.15 -16.80 -6.10
N LEU A 282 -2.53 -17.87 -5.39
CA LEU A 282 -2.78 -19.18 -5.97
C LEU A 282 -3.94 -19.18 -6.96
N ARG A 283 -5.04 -18.49 -6.66
CA ARG A 283 -6.19 -18.33 -7.56
C ARG A 283 -5.77 -17.69 -8.89
N ASN A 284 -4.81 -16.77 -8.84
CA ASN A 284 -4.33 -16.02 -9.99
C ASN A 284 -3.12 -16.68 -10.69
N PHE A 285 -2.85 -17.96 -10.46
CA PHE A 285 -1.78 -18.68 -11.14
C PHE A 285 -1.76 -18.52 -12.69
N PRO A 286 -2.90 -18.45 -13.42
CA PRO A 286 -2.88 -18.31 -14.87
C PRO A 286 -2.32 -16.95 -15.32
N VAL A 287 -2.45 -15.92 -14.47
CA VAL A 287 -1.91 -14.58 -14.72
C VAL A 287 -0.38 -14.61 -14.78
N PHE A 288 0.23 -15.41 -13.90
CA PHE A 288 1.69 -15.47 -13.76
C PHE A 288 2.35 -16.54 -14.65
N GLN A 289 1.56 -17.48 -15.19
CA GLN A 289 2.02 -18.56 -16.08
C GLN A 289 3.31 -19.24 -15.55
N PRO A 290 3.30 -19.80 -14.31
CA PRO A 290 4.46 -20.45 -13.74
C PRO A 290 4.77 -21.76 -14.48
N ALA A 291 6.02 -22.22 -14.42
CA ALA A 291 6.44 -23.48 -15.04
C ALA A 291 5.68 -24.70 -14.49
N SER A 292 5.20 -24.64 -13.24
CA SER A 292 4.28 -25.62 -12.66
C SER A 292 3.43 -24.97 -11.57
N ALA A 293 2.24 -25.53 -11.29
CA ALA A 293 1.44 -25.11 -10.15
C ALA A 293 2.20 -25.27 -8.82
N LYS A 294 3.03 -26.34 -8.69
CA LYS A 294 3.88 -26.58 -7.52
C LYS A 294 4.81 -25.41 -7.22
N ALA A 295 5.30 -24.72 -8.26
CA ALA A 295 6.15 -23.54 -8.07
C ALA A 295 5.43 -22.47 -7.24
N LEU A 296 4.10 -22.37 -7.28
CA LEU A 296 3.35 -21.42 -6.45
C LEU A 296 3.11 -21.90 -5.01
N TYR A 297 3.04 -23.21 -4.80
CA TYR A 297 2.79 -23.82 -3.48
C TYR A 297 4.04 -24.01 -2.63
N ASP A 298 5.23 -23.97 -3.22
CA ASP A 298 6.49 -24.13 -2.49
C ASP A 298 6.87 -22.82 -1.76
N VAL A 299 6.12 -22.54 -0.69
CA VAL A 299 6.29 -21.37 0.20
C VAL A 299 7.66 -21.39 0.90
N SER A 300 8.25 -22.57 1.08
CA SER A 300 9.58 -22.77 1.67
C SER A 300 10.74 -22.49 0.71
N SER A 301 10.48 -22.46 -0.59
CA SER A 301 11.52 -22.19 -1.58
C SER A 301 11.69 -20.69 -1.77
N ASN A 302 12.95 -20.25 -1.85
CA ASN A 302 13.31 -18.93 -2.41
C ASN A 302 13.09 -18.89 -3.93
N ALA A 303 12.14 -19.68 -4.46
CA ALA A 303 11.86 -19.78 -5.87
C ALA A 303 11.14 -18.53 -6.35
N THR A 304 11.79 -17.85 -7.28
CA THR A 304 11.21 -16.75 -8.02
C THR A 304 10.26 -17.27 -9.10
N LEU A 305 9.49 -16.37 -9.72
CA LEU A 305 8.67 -16.58 -10.90
C LEU A 305 9.50 -16.27 -12.14
N PRO A 306 10.06 -17.30 -12.84
CA PRO A 306 11.02 -17.04 -13.89
C PRO A 306 10.41 -16.26 -15.06
N GLY A 307 11.20 -15.35 -15.62
CA GLY A 307 10.87 -14.44 -16.69
C GLY A 307 9.87 -13.34 -16.33
N LEU A 308 9.51 -13.17 -15.04
CA LEU A 308 8.58 -12.15 -14.58
C LEU A 308 9.31 -10.95 -13.95
N VAL A 309 9.02 -9.76 -14.46
CA VAL A 309 9.29 -8.49 -13.76
C VAL A 309 8.04 -8.05 -13.02
N ALA A 310 8.15 -7.76 -11.73
CA ALA A 310 7.12 -7.02 -11.01
C ALA A 310 7.50 -5.53 -10.96
N LEU A 311 6.62 -4.68 -11.48
CA LEU A 311 6.82 -3.24 -11.58
C LEU A 311 5.81 -2.52 -10.69
N HIS A 312 6.30 -1.74 -9.72
CA HIS A 312 5.45 -0.91 -8.86
C HIS A 312 5.30 0.50 -9.39
N LEU A 313 4.08 0.81 -9.87
CA LEU A 313 3.71 2.12 -10.38
C LEU A 313 2.65 2.76 -9.51
N ARG A 314 3.08 3.69 -8.66
CA ARG A 314 2.15 4.55 -7.94
C ARG A 314 1.86 5.79 -8.79
N ARG A 315 0.64 5.85 -9.33
CA ARG A 315 0.11 6.96 -10.12
C ARG A 315 -0.92 7.67 -9.22
N GLY A 316 -2.18 7.82 -9.62
CA GLY A 316 -3.25 8.34 -8.74
C GLY A 316 -2.86 9.61 -7.96
N ASP A 317 -2.83 9.49 -6.63
CA ASP A 317 -2.41 10.51 -5.67
C ASP A 317 -0.98 11.05 -5.90
N TYR A 318 -0.09 10.25 -6.52
CA TYR A 318 1.29 10.65 -6.80
C TYR A 318 1.43 11.75 -7.83
N ARG A 319 0.40 12.02 -8.65
CA ARG A 319 0.36 13.23 -9.50
C ARG A 319 0.54 14.51 -8.69
N ARG A 320 0.10 14.52 -7.43
CA ARG A 320 0.29 15.66 -6.51
C ARG A 320 1.43 15.42 -5.52
N HIS A 321 1.77 14.18 -5.22
CA HIS A 321 2.80 13.83 -4.25
C HIS A 321 4.22 14.03 -4.79
N CYS A 322 4.50 13.60 -6.03
CA CYS A 322 5.86 13.65 -6.58
C CYS A 322 6.47 15.06 -6.65
N PRO A 323 5.73 16.10 -7.07
CA PRO A 323 6.24 17.47 -7.01
C PRO A 323 6.53 17.95 -5.58
N ARG A 324 5.82 17.42 -4.57
CA ARG A 324 6.08 17.75 -3.16
C ARG A 324 7.35 17.09 -2.64
N LEU A 325 7.63 15.86 -3.05
CA LEU A 325 8.89 15.18 -2.71
C LEU A 325 10.10 16.00 -3.17
N ALA A 326 10.05 16.57 -4.37
CA ALA A 326 11.07 17.50 -4.85
C ALA A 326 11.21 18.73 -3.93
N GLY A 327 10.08 19.34 -3.56
CA GLY A 327 10.05 20.50 -2.65
C GLY A 327 10.52 20.20 -1.22
N TRP A 328 10.33 18.97 -0.74
CA TRP A 328 10.82 18.48 0.55
C TRP A 328 12.26 17.98 0.51
N GLN A 329 12.88 17.94 -0.67
CA GLN A 329 14.21 17.34 -0.89
C GLN A 329 14.27 15.88 -0.41
N ALA A 330 13.15 15.16 -0.58
CA ALA A 330 13.01 13.80 -0.10
C ALA A 330 14.00 12.85 -0.80
N ARG A 331 14.54 11.90 -0.04
CA ARG A 331 15.28 10.77 -0.60
C ARG A 331 14.34 9.58 -0.78
N TYR A 332 14.85 8.47 -1.31
CA TYR A 332 14.10 7.21 -1.33
C TYR A 332 13.67 6.80 0.09
N ASN A 333 12.57 6.06 0.20
CA ASN A 333 12.07 5.61 1.50
C ASN A 333 13.06 4.61 2.13
N GLY A 334 13.50 4.87 3.34
CA GLY A 334 14.08 3.91 4.28
C GLY A 334 15.00 2.87 3.67
N LEU A 335 14.53 1.62 3.65
CA LEU A 335 15.30 0.45 3.21
C LEU A 335 15.61 0.47 1.70
N ASN A 336 14.94 1.28 0.89
CA ASN A 336 15.35 1.52 -0.50
C ASN A 336 16.68 2.28 -0.62
N GLN A 337 17.21 2.83 0.49
CA GLN A 337 18.51 3.49 0.54
C GLN A 337 19.65 2.56 0.98
N LEU A 338 19.40 1.25 1.18
CA LEU A 338 20.43 0.29 1.58
C LEU A 338 21.66 0.40 0.65
N PRO A 339 22.89 0.59 1.19
CA PRO A 339 24.08 0.81 0.36
C PRO A 339 24.34 -0.29 -0.68
N ALA A 340 23.96 -1.53 -0.37
CA ALA A 340 24.16 -2.68 -1.23
C ALA A 340 23.20 -2.75 -2.44
N LEU A 341 22.12 -1.95 -2.47
CA LEU A 341 21.19 -1.90 -3.61
C LEU A 341 21.83 -1.21 -4.83
N PRO A 342 21.57 -1.68 -6.06
CA PRO A 342 22.26 -1.20 -7.26
C PRO A 342 21.89 0.23 -7.65
N ASP A 343 20.61 0.59 -7.61
CA ASP A 343 20.15 1.91 -8.03
C ASP A 343 20.10 2.86 -6.83
N LYS A 344 20.57 4.10 -7.03
CA LYS A 344 20.64 5.17 -6.03
C LYS A 344 19.93 6.41 -6.54
N PHE A 345 19.41 7.21 -5.61
CA PHE A 345 18.82 8.51 -5.90
C PHE A 345 19.69 9.64 -5.37
N ASP A 346 20.23 10.44 -6.28
CA ASP A 346 21.04 11.60 -5.93
C ASP A 346 20.70 12.87 -6.73
N PRO A 347 19.89 13.78 -6.17
CA PRO A 347 19.58 15.06 -6.79
C PRO A 347 20.65 16.14 -6.60
N THR A 348 21.77 15.87 -5.91
CA THR A 348 22.82 16.90 -5.65
C THR A 348 23.44 17.54 -6.90
N PRO A 349 23.53 16.88 -8.07
CA PRO A 349 24.03 17.51 -9.28
C PRO A 349 23.10 18.59 -9.86
N TYR A 350 21.84 18.65 -9.44
CA TYR A 350 20.84 19.56 -10.00
C TYR A 350 20.57 20.73 -9.04
N GLU A 351 20.44 21.94 -9.59
CA GLU A 351 20.14 23.13 -8.80
C GLU A 351 18.73 23.05 -8.20
N PHE A 352 18.61 23.22 -6.88
CA PHE A 352 17.33 23.13 -6.18
C PHE A 352 16.29 24.09 -6.78
N LYS A 353 15.09 23.55 -7.08
CA LYS A 353 13.97 24.23 -7.76
C LYS A 353 14.16 24.55 -9.24
N SER A 354 15.27 24.16 -9.86
CA SER A 354 15.39 24.18 -11.32
C SER A 354 14.40 23.20 -11.98
N GLU A 355 14.14 23.40 -13.26
CA GLU A 355 13.35 22.46 -14.08
C GLU A 355 13.99 21.07 -14.07
N ALA A 356 15.30 20.99 -14.36
CA ALA A 356 16.05 19.73 -14.34
C ALA A 356 16.01 18.99 -12.99
N TYR A 357 16.01 19.73 -11.87
CA TYR A 357 15.84 19.14 -10.54
C TYR A 357 14.45 18.52 -10.38
N ASN A 358 13.39 19.21 -10.81
CA ASN A 358 12.04 18.66 -10.74
C ASN A 358 11.87 17.46 -11.68
N ASP A 359 12.39 17.54 -12.91
CA ASP A 359 12.33 16.47 -13.89
C ASP A 359 13.02 15.20 -13.40
N TYR A 360 14.17 15.33 -12.74
CA TYR A 360 14.86 14.19 -12.10
C TYR A 360 14.01 13.49 -11.04
N TYR A 361 13.26 14.24 -10.22
CA TYR A 361 12.30 13.63 -9.28
C TYR A 361 11.12 12.98 -10.01
N MET A 362 10.62 13.60 -11.08
CA MET A 362 9.48 13.09 -11.84
C MET A 362 9.82 11.81 -12.59
N GLU A 363 11.03 11.68 -13.13
CA GLU A 363 11.54 10.45 -13.75
C GLU A 363 11.52 9.28 -12.77
N HIS A 364 11.97 9.49 -11.53
CA HIS A 364 12.05 8.43 -10.50
C HIS A 364 10.73 8.18 -9.76
N CYS A 365 9.85 9.18 -9.70
CA CYS A 365 8.60 9.09 -8.92
C CYS A 365 7.35 8.84 -9.78
N LEU A 366 7.27 9.44 -10.98
CA LEU A 366 6.09 9.40 -11.83
C LEU A 366 6.46 9.35 -13.34
N PRO A 367 7.27 8.36 -13.77
CA PRO A 367 7.81 8.32 -15.12
C PRO A 367 6.72 8.26 -16.20
N THR A 368 7.09 8.69 -17.41
CA THR A 368 6.27 8.52 -18.61
C THR A 368 6.29 7.07 -19.10
N VAL A 369 5.45 6.74 -20.10
CA VAL A 369 5.45 5.39 -20.68
C VAL A 369 6.78 5.12 -21.39
N GLU A 370 7.34 6.13 -22.06
CA GLU A 370 8.60 6.05 -22.80
C GLU A 370 9.77 5.76 -21.86
N GLN A 371 9.84 6.49 -20.74
CA GLN A 371 10.85 6.26 -19.69
C GLN A 371 10.74 4.85 -19.09
N LEU A 372 9.50 4.37 -18.86
CA LEU A 372 9.27 3.01 -18.36
C LEU A 372 9.73 1.94 -19.35
N VAL A 373 9.43 2.12 -20.65
CA VAL A 373 9.86 1.20 -21.71
C VAL A 373 11.39 1.19 -21.79
N GLU A 374 12.04 2.36 -21.76
CA GLU A 374 13.50 2.45 -21.77
C GLU A 374 14.14 1.75 -20.56
N ARG A 375 13.62 2.02 -19.35
CA ARG A 375 14.09 1.39 -18.11
C ARG A 375 13.97 -0.13 -18.17
N LEU A 376 12.81 -0.63 -18.59
CA LEU A 376 12.55 -2.07 -18.71
C LEU A 376 13.38 -2.72 -19.83
N ARG A 377 13.63 -2.02 -20.94
CA ARG A 377 14.51 -2.49 -22.02
C ARG A 377 15.95 -2.64 -21.53
N ALA A 378 16.46 -1.68 -20.76
CA ALA A 378 17.79 -1.77 -20.16
C ALA A 378 17.89 -3.00 -19.23
N LEU A 379 16.87 -3.22 -18.40
CA LEU A 379 16.80 -4.39 -17.51
C LEU A 379 16.78 -5.72 -18.27
N ARG A 380 16.07 -5.83 -19.39
CA ARG A 380 16.08 -7.04 -20.23
C ARG A 380 17.45 -7.34 -20.83
N LYS A 381 18.29 -6.33 -21.07
CA LYS A 381 19.67 -6.55 -21.53
C LYS A 381 20.56 -7.14 -20.43
N GLU A 382 20.30 -6.75 -19.18
CA GLU A 382 21.00 -7.27 -18.00
C GLU A 382 20.47 -8.66 -17.58
N HIS A 383 19.19 -8.93 -17.83
CA HIS A 383 18.49 -10.17 -17.47
C HIS A 383 17.76 -10.76 -18.67
N LEU A 384 18.49 -11.52 -19.51
CA LEU A 384 17.98 -12.07 -20.78
C LEU A 384 16.77 -13.00 -20.66
N GLY A 385 16.48 -13.51 -19.45
CA GLY A 385 15.33 -14.37 -19.17
C GLY A 385 14.00 -13.64 -19.02
N LEU A 386 14.02 -12.30 -18.87
CA LEU A 386 12.81 -11.51 -18.64
C LEU A 386 11.95 -11.38 -19.89
N ARG A 387 10.67 -11.73 -19.74
CA ARG A 387 9.71 -11.83 -20.85
C ARG A 387 8.35 -11.22 -20.55
N ARG A 388 7.95 -11.15 -19.27
CA ARG A 388 6.60 -10.75 -18.84
C ARG A 388 6.68 -9.66 -17.78
N VAL A 389 5.69 -8.77 -17.78
CA VAL A 389 5.56 -7.71 -16.78
C VAL A 389 4.28 -7.89 -15.97
N TYR A 390 4.40 -7.84 -14.65
CA TYR A 390 3.28 -7.66 -13.73
C TYR A 390 3.34 -6.26 -13.12
N VAL A 391 2.29 -5.47 -13.27
CA VAL A 391 2.23 -4.07 -12.82
C VAL A 391 1.31 -3.95 -11.60
N LEU A 392 1.88 -3.71 -10.43
CA LEU A 392 1.13 -3.37 -9.23
C LEU A 392 0.89 -1.86 -9.19
N THR A 393 -0.37 -1.43 -9.29
CA THR A 393 -0.69 -0.01 -9.59
C THR A 393 -2.10 0.43 -9.22
N ASN A 394 -2.24 1.73 -8.96
CA ASN A 394 -3.52 2.45 -8.86
C ASN A 394 -3.83 3.30 -10.12
N ALA A 395 -3.17 3.02 -11.25
CA ALA A 395 -3.42 3.71 -12.51
C ALA A 395 -4.78 3.35 -13.13
N TRP A 396 -5.28 4.22 -14.00
CA TRP A 396 -6.48 3.99 -14.79
C TRP A 396 -6.24 2.98 -15.91
N GLY A 397 -7.24 2.16 -16.25
CA GLY A 397 -7.13 1.11 -17.25
C GLY A 397 -6.68 1.57 -18.64
N TRP A 398 -7.12 2.75 -19.11
CA TRP A 398 -6.67 3.29 -20.40
C TRP A 398 -5.18 3.62 -20.43
N TRP A 399 -4.62 4.09 -19.32
CA TRP A 399 -3.19 4.38 -19.22
C TRP A 399 -2.37 3.09 -19.22
N LEU A 400 -2.89 2.04 -18.54
CA LEU A 400 -2.29 0.71 -18.55
C LEU A 400 -2.33 0.05 -19.93
N ASN A 401 -3.39 0.28 -20.71
CA ASN A 401 -3.45 -0.19 -22.09
C ASN A 401 -2.34 0.46 -22.94
N GLY A 402 -2.13 1.77 -22.81
CA GLY A 402 -1.03 2.45 -23.51
C GLY A 402 0.36 1.91 -23.11
N LEU A 403 0.59 1.66 -21.81
CA LEU A 403 1.83 1.02 -21.35
C LEU A 403 1.98 -0.40 -21.90
N LYS A 404 0.89 -1.17 -21.94
CA LYS A 404 0.87 -2.54 -22.48
C LYS A 404 1.24 -2.55 -23.95
N GLU A 405 0.61 -1.69 -24.75
CA GLU A 405 0.90 -1.56 -26.19
C GLU A 405 2.38 -1.22 -26.42
N ALA A 406 2.90 -0.20 -25.71
CA ALA A 406 4.29 0.23 -25.85
C ALA A 406 5.30 -0.87 -25.46
N LEU A 407 5.02 -1.66 -24.41
CA LEU A 407 5.89 -2.76 -24.00
C LEU A 407 5.79 -3.96 -24.95
N GLN A 408 4.63 -4.23 -25.53
CA GLN A 408 4.47 -5.27 -26.55
C GLN A 408 5.23 -4.91 -27.83
N GLU A 409 5.19 -3.65 -28.25
CA GLU A 409 6.01 -3.12 -29.36
C GLU A 409 7.51 -3.23 -29.07
N ASP A 410 7.93 -3.04 -27.81
CA ASP A 410 9.31 -3.26 -27.35
C ASP A 410 9.70 -4.76 -27.27
N GLY A 411 8.75 -5.66 -27.50
CA GLY A 411 8.98 -7.10 -27.56
C GLY A 411 8.86 -7.83 -26.22
N TRP A 412 8.07 -7.30 -25.28
CA TRP A 412 7.59 -8.06 -24.11
C TRP A 412 6.42 -8.97 -24.52
N ASP A 413 6.37 -10.18 -23.95
CA ASP A 413 5.37 -11.18 -24.33
C ASP A 413 3.97 -10.85 -23.77
N ASP A 414 3.90 -10.35 -22.53
CA ASP A 414 2.65 -10.01 -21.87
C ASP A 414 2.84 -8.94 -20.79
N LEU A 415 1.76 -8.20 -20.54
CA LEU A 415 1.59 -7.32 -19.39
C LEU A 415 0.27 -7.64 -18.69
N ARG A 416 0.39 -7.91 -17.40
CA ARG A 416 -0.70 -8.07 -16.43
C ARG A 416 -0.58 -7.04 -15.33
N SER A 417 -1.68 -6.76 -14.63
CA SER A 417 -1.73 -5.75 -13.59
C SER A 417 -2.61 -6.18 -12.41
N SER A 418 -2.62 -5.37 -11.35
CA SER A 418 -3.56 -5.53 -10.23
C SER A 418 -5.03 -5.60 -10.68
N HIS A 419 -5.38 -5.01 -11.84
CA HIS A 419 -6.74 -5.06 -12.40
C HIS A 419 -7.10 -6.39 -13.06
N ASP A 420 -6.09 -7.20 -13.39
CA ASP A 420 -6.28 -8.53 -13.99
C ASP A 420 -6.43 -9.63 -12.94
N LEU A 421 -6.29 -9.30 -11.64
CA LEU A 421 -6.47 -10.25 -10.56
C LEU A 421 -7.94 -10.55 -10.32
N GLU A 422 -8.27 -11.84 -10.26
CA GLU A 422 -9.54 -12.32 -9.74
C GLU A 422 -9.46 -12.38 -8.22
N LEU A 423 -10.21 -11.54 -7.52
CA LEU A 423 -10.25 -11.46 -6.06
C LEU A 423 -11.70 -11.60 -5.57
N ASP A 424 -11.90 -12.41 -4.53
CA ASP A 424 -13.18 -12.43 -3.83
C ASP A 424 -13.37 -11.20 -2.92
N ALA A 425 -14.54 -11.09 -2.29
CA ALA A 425 -14.89 -9.92 -1.48
C ALA A 425 -13.91 -9.68 -0.32
N ALA A 426 -13.34 -10.73 0.27
CA ALA A 426 -12.35 -10.60 1.34
C ALA A 426 -10.98 -10.20 0.79
N GLN A 427 -10.56 -10.89 -0.27
CA GLN A 427 -9.27 -10.67 -0.94
C GLN A 427 -9.13 -9.23 -1.48
N ASN A 428 -10.22 -8.60 -1.93
CA ASN A 428 -10.21 -7.23 -2.43
C ASN A 428 -9.70 -6.19 -1.41
N TYR A 429 -10.01 -6.35 -0.12
CA TYR A 429 -9.55 -5.40 0.91
C TYR A 429 -8.12 -5.67 1.39
N VAL A 430 -7.53 -6.81 0.99
CA VAL A 430 -6.12 -7.14 1.23
C VAL A 430 -5.29 -7.16 -0.06
N ALA A 431 -5.84 -6.65 -1.17
CA ALA A 431 -5.24 -6.71 -2.50
C ALA A 431 -3.81 -6.14 -2.58
N MET A 432 -3.49 -5.10 -1.81
CA MET A 432 -2.12 -4.57 -1.77
C MET A 432 -1.12 -5.60 -1.23
N ALA A 433 -1.50 -6.42 -0.24
CA ALA A 433 -0.65 -7.50 0.24
C ALA A 433 -0.51 -8.63 -0.80
N VAL A 434 -1.55 -8.86 -1.62
CA VAL A 434 -1.49 -9.79 -2.77
C VAL A 434 -0.47 -9.30 -3.79
N ASP A 435 -0.51 -8.01 -4.16
CA ASP A 435 0.47 -7.39 -5.05
C ASP A 435 1.90 -7.53 -4.52
N MET A 436 2.11 -7.25 -3.22
CA MET A 436 3.41 -7.41 -2.59
C MET A 436 3.89 -8.86 -2.57
N ALA A 437 3.01 -9.82 -2.27
CA ALA A 437 3.33 -11.25 -2.28
C ALA A 437 3.73 -11.76 -3.68
N ILE A 438 3.12 -11.20 -4.74
CA ILE A 438 3.53 -11.49 -6.12
C ILE A 438 4.90 -10.88 -6.41
N ALA A 439 5.09 -9.60 -6.08
CA ALA A 439 6.32 -8.86 -6.36
C ALA A 439 7.53 -9.39 -5.58
N GLU A 440 7.32 -9.83 -4.34
CA GLU A 440 8.32 -10.52 -3.54
C GLU A 440 8.87 -11.74 -4.27
N ARG A 441 8.04 -12.43 -5.06
CA ARG A 441 8.41 -13.65 -5.78
C ARG A 441 8.82 -13.42 -7.23
N ALA A 442 8.77 -12.19 -7.74
CA ALA A 442 9.19 -11.93 -9.12
C ALA A 442 10.69 -12.25 -9.33
N GLU A 443 11.09 -12.59 -10.55
CA GLU A 443 12.52 -12.75 -10.86
C GLU A 443 13.26 -11.44 -10.63
N VAL A 444 12.70 -10.33 -11.14
CA VAL A 444 13.19 -8.97 -10.89
C VAL A 444 12.05 -8.10 -10.39
N PHE A 445 12.31 -7.29 -9.37
CA PHE A 445 11.40 -6.27 -8.88
C PHE A 445 11.92 -4.88 -9.28
N VAL A 446 11.04 -4.04 -9.81
CA VAL A 446 11.31 -2.63 -10.12
C VAL A 446 10.33 -1.77 -9.33
N GLY A 447 10.86 -1.07 -8.33
CA GLY A 447 10.07 -0.27 -7.39
C GLY A 447 10.07 1.23 -7.70
N ASN A 448 9.04 1.93 -7.24
CA ASN A 448 9.15 3.36 -6.97
C ASN A 448 9.93 3.56 -5.67
N GLY A 449 11.14 4.14 -5.74
CA GLY A 449 12.05 4.25 -4.58
C GLY A 449 11.51 5.12 -3.43
N PHE A 450 10.55 6.02 -3.69
CA PHE A 450 9.92 6.86 -2.65
C PHE A 450 8.79 6.15 -1.90
N SER A 451 8.37 4.96 -2.33
CA SER A 451 7.23 4.29 -1.74
C SER A 451 7.60 3.31 -0.63
N SER A 452 6.89 3.39 0.49
CA SER A 452 6.94 2.38 1.56
C SER A 452 6.50 0.98 1.09
N LEU A 453 5.65 0.88 0.06
CA LEU A 453 5.29 -0.40 -0.55
C LEU A 453 6.52 -1.07 -1.18
N SER A 454 7.29 -0.32 -1.98
CA SER A 454 8.52 -0.83 -2.58
C SER A 454 9.55 -1.20 -1.51
N SER A 455 9.67 -0.36 -0.47
CA SER A 455 10.56 -0.57 0.68
C SER A 455 10.27 -1.90 1.37
N ASN A 456 8.99 -2.21 1.61
CA ASN A 456 8.58 -3.49 2.17
C ASN A 456 8.87 -4.68 1.25
N ILE A 457 8.62 -4.55 -0.07
CA ILE A 457 8.93 -5.64 -1.01
C ILE A 457 10.44 -5.92 -1.02
N VAL A 458 11.27 -4.89 -1.13
CA VAL A 458 12.74 -5.02 -1.13
C VAL A 458 13.22 -5.66 0.18
N MET A 459 12.72 -5.18 1.32
CA MET A 459 13.00 -5.75 2.63
C MET A 459 12.71 -7.26 2.68
N LEU A 460 11.53 -7.68 2.23
CA LEU A 460 11.13 -9.09 2.25
C LEU A 460 11.93 -9.95 1.26
N ARG A 461 12.20 -9.43 0.05
CA ARG A 461 13.06 -10.10 -0.94
C ARG A 461 14.47 -10.32 -0.40
N MET A 462 15.04 -9.30 0.23
CA MET A 462 16.37 -9.38 0.82
C MET A 462 16.40 -10.29 2.05
N ALA A 463 15.37 -10.32 2.88
CA ALA A 463 15.26 -11.25 4.01
C ALA A 463 15.22 -12.72 3.55
N LYS A 464 14.63 -12.99 2.39
CA LYS A 464 14.66 -14.29 1.71
C LYS A 464 15.96 -14.58 0.95
N GLY A 465 16.94 -13.68 0.99
CA GLY A 465 18.23 -13.89 0.33
C GLY A 465 18.17 -13.84 -1.20
N LEU A 466 17.18 -13.15 -1.78
CA LEU A 466 17.17 -12.91 -3.22
C LEU A 466 18.33 -11.97 -3.59
N GLU A 467 18.89 -12.18 -4.78
CA GLU A 467 20.02 -11.40 -5.30
C GLU A 467 19.76 -9.90 -5.25
N LEU A 468 20.73 -9.12 -4.76
CA LEU A 468 20.60 -7.67 -4.62
C LEU A 468 20.36 -6.99 -5.98
N SER A 469 21.00 -7.50 -7.04
CA SER A 469 20.82 -7.03 -8.42
C SER A 469 19.40 -7.22 -8.96
N SER A 470 18.60 -8.10 -8.35
CA SER A 470 17.20 -8.32 -8.73
C SER A 470 16.23 -7.29 -8.13
N ASN A 471 16.72 -6.38 -7.28
CA ASN A 471 15.94 -5.30 -6.68
C ASN A 471 16.36 -3.98 -7.32
N ARG A 472 15.49 -3.44 -8.16
CA ARG A 472 15.74 -2.25 -8.98
C ARG A 472 14.76 -1.13 -8.64
N PHE A 473 15.12 0.09 -8.95
CA PHE A 473 14.22 1.25 -8.86
C PHE A 473 13.99 1.90 -10.23
N LEU A 474 12.88 2.64 -10.33
CA LEU A 474 12.61 3.56 -11.42
C LEU A 474 13.69 4.63 -11.49
#